data_AF-A0AAN5AF35-F1
#
_entry.id   AF-A0AAN5AF35-F1
#
_cell.length_a   1.000
_cell.length_b   1.000
_cell.length_c   1.000
_cell.angle_alpha   90.00
_cell.angle_beta   90.00
_cell.angle_gamma   90.00
#
_symmetry.space_group_name_H-M   'P 1'
#
loop_
_entity.id
_entity.type
_entity.pdbx_description
1 polymer ?
#
loop_
_entity_poly.entity_id
_entity_poly.type
_entity_poly.pdbx_seq_one_letter_code
_entity_poly.pdbx_strand_id
1 'polypeptide(L)'
;MFIAGLGMLLLPHLMPVWAFVGGCAQGASLVVALALIALRGRDSAETVVLSGVAQSFGYLIASLGPLMFGVLVQATGGHHVPLMVFTFVAFLQCVVAVIVGRPSKM
;
A
#
# COMPACT_ATOMS: atom_id res chain seq x y z
N MET A 1 -2.28 -1.43 6.43
CA MET A 1 -0.87 -0.95 6.47
C MET A 1 -0.62 0.12 7.49
N PHE A 2 -1.44 1.17 7.55
CA PHE A 2 -1.22 2.30 8.46
C PHE A 2 -0.97 1.89 9.92
N ILE A 3 -1.78 0.97 10.46
CA ILE A 3 -1.62 0.45 11.82
C ILE A 3 -0.26 -0.25 12.02
N ALA A 4 0.19 -1.06 11.04
CA ALA A 4 1.49 -1.72 11.11
C ALA A 4 2.64 -0.69 11.11
N GLY A 5 2.54 0.36 10.28
CA GLY A 5 3.52 1.45 10.26
C GLY A 5 3.59 2.22 11.58
N LEU A 6 2.44 2.57 12.16
CA LEU A 6 2.37 3.18 13.49
C LEU A 6 2.96 2.27 14.58
N GLY A 7 2.65 0.98 14.53
CA GLY A 7 3.19 0.00 15.46
C GLY A 7 4.72 -0.13 15.39
N MET A 8 5.28 -0.14 14.18
CA MET A 8 6.74 -0.14 13.96
C MET A 8 7.41 1.13 14.51
N LEU A 9 6.74 2.29 14.47
CA LEU A 9 7.25 3.55 15.00
C LEU A 9 7.15 3.64 16.53
N LEU A 10 6.04 3.21 17.12
CA LEU A 10 5.72 3.41 18.54
C LEU A 10 6.17 2.24 19.42
N LEU A 11 6.15 1.02 18.90
CA LEU A 11 6.41 -0.23 19.63
C LEU A 11 7.39 -1.13 18.83
N PRO A 12 8.63 -0.67 18.57
CA PRO A 12 9.58 -1.39 17.71
C PRO A 12 10.00 -2.76 18.27
N HIS A 13 9.88 -2.99 19.58
CA HIS A 13 10.17 -4.28 20.22
C HIS A 13 9.21 -5.40 19.77
N LEU A 14 8.05 -5.06 19.18
CA LEU A 14 7.09 -6.00 18.63
C LEU A 14 7.14 -6.09 17.09
N MET A 15 8.29 -5.78 16.48
CA MET A 15 8.48 -5.84 15.01
C MET A 15 7.89 -7.10 14.33
N PRO A 16 8.05 -8.33 14.86
CA PRO A 16 7.45 -9.52 14.24
C PRO A 16 5.92 -9.46 14.17
N VAL A 17 5.27 -8.91 15.20
CA VAL A 17 3.81 -8.76 15.26
C VAL A 17 3.37 -7.75 14.20
N TRP A 18 4.05 -6.61 14.10
CA TRP A 18 3.71 -5.59 13.12
C TRP A 18 4.00 -6.05 11.68
N ALA A 19 5.04 -6.86 11.47
CA ALA A 19 5.31 -7.49 10.18
C ALA A 19 4.19 -8.46 9.78
N PHE A 20 3.67 -9.25 10.72
CA PHE A 20 2.51 -10.12 10.49
C PHE A 20 1.24 -9.33 10.13
N VAL A 21 0.91 -8.30 10.93
CA VAL A 21 -0.21 -7.39 10.67
C VAL A 21 -0.07 -6.71 9.31
N GLY A 22 1.15 -6.29 8.96
CA GLY A 22 1.51 -5.81 7.64
C GLY A 22 1.19 -6.84 6.56
N GLY A 23 1.76 -8.05 6.64
CA GLY A 23 1.52 -9.12 5.68
C GLY A 23 0.03 -9.38 5.41
N CYS A 24 -0.77 -9.54 6.48
CA CYS A 24 -2.22 -9.71 6.36
C CYS A 24 -2.90 -8.52 5.67
N ALA A 25 -2.53 -7.29 6.03
CA ALA A 25 -3.08 -6.09 5.42
C ALA A 25 -2.72 -5.96 3.93
N GLN A 26 -1.51 -6.38 3.53
CA GLN A 26 -1.07 -6.36 2.13
C GLN A 26 -1.90 -7.34 1.28
N GLY A 27 -2.07 -8.57 1.77
CA GLY A 27 -2.86 -9.61 1.11
C GLY A 27 -4.32 -9.17 0.93
N ALA A 28 -4.95 -8.66 2.00
CA ALA A 28 -6.31 -8.15 1.94
C ALA A 28 -6.46 -6.98 0.95
N SER A 29 -5.50 -6.05 0.93
CA SER A 29 -5.53 -4.89 0.02
C SER A 29 -5.46 -5.30 -1.45
N LEU A 30 -4.63 -6.29 -1.78
CA LEU A 30 -4.53 -6.81 -3.14
C LEU A 30 -5.85 -7.45 -3.60
N VAL A 31 -6.45 -8.28 -2.76
CA VAL A 31 -7.74 -8.93 -3.05
C VAL A 31 -8.84 -7.90 -3.27
N VAL A 32 -8.94 -6.90 -2.40
CA VAL A 32 -9.93 -5.82 -2.53
C VAL A 32 -9.70 -5.01 -3.81
N ALA A 33 -8.44 -4.68 -4.16
CA ALA A 33 -8.14 -3.95 -5.38
C ALA A 33 -8.56 -4.73 -6.63
N LEU A 34 -8.23 -6.02 -6.72
CA LEU A 34 -8.64 -6.87 -7.85
C LEU A 34 -10.17 -7.01 -7.92
N ALA A 35 -10.85 -7.15 -6.80
CA ALA A 35 -12.31 -7.20 -6.75
C ALA A 35 -12.95 -5.90 -7.24
N LEU A 36 -12.42 -4.73 -6.84
CA LEU A 36 -12.92 -3.44 -7.30
C LEU A 36 -12.69 -3.23 -8.79
N ILE A 37 -11.57 -3.68 -9.35
CA ILE A 37 -11.31 -3.66 -10.79
C ILE A 37 -12.33 -4.53 -11.52
N ALA A 38 -12.58 -5.75 -11.03
CA ALA A 38 -13.56 -6.67 -11.62
C ALA A 38 -15.00 -6.13 -11.56
N LEU A 39 -15.39 -5.48 -10.47
CA LEU A 39 -16.73 -4.87 -10.32
C LEU A 39 -16.94 -3.63 -11.20
N ARG A 40 -15.85 -2.96 -11.60
CA ARG A 40 -15.89 -1.71 -12.39
C ARG A 40 -15.61 -1.93 -13.88
N GLY A 41 -15.01 -3.06 -14.24
CA GLY A 41 -14.81 -3.45 -15.63
C GLY A 41 -16.14 -3.75 -16.31
N ARG A 42 -16.29 -3.31 -17.56
CA ARG A 42 -17.51 -3.53 -18.34
C ARG A 42 -17.55 -4.91 -18.98
N ASP A 43 -16.37 -5.45 -19.29
CA ASP A 43 -16.15 -6.77 -19.89
C ASP A 43 -14.90 -7.45 -19.30
N SER A 44 -14.83 -8.78 -19.41
CA SER A 44 -13.69 -9.59 -18.96
C SER A 44 -12.37 -9.15 -19.61
N ALA A 45 -12.37 -8.83 -20.91
CA ALA A 45 -11.17 -8.40 -21.61
C ALA A 45 -10.66 -7.04 -21.10
N GLU A 46 -11.56 -6.09 -20.86
CA GLU A 46 -11.22 -4.77 -20.32
C GLU A 46 -10.68 -4.88 -18.89
N THR A 47 -11.27 -5.74 -18.06
CA THR A 47 -10.83 -5.99 -16.68
C THR A 47 -9.39 -6.48 -16.62
N VAL A 48 -9.01 -7.41 -17.50
CA VAL A 48 -7.64 -7.94 -17.57
C VAL A 48 -6.66 -6.84 -17.95
N VAL A 49 -6.98 -6.05 -18.98
CA VAL A 49 -6.12 -4.94 -19.42
C VAL A 49 -5.98 -3.89 -18.32
N LEU A 50 -7.09 -3.49 -17.69
CA LEU A 50 -7.10 -2.49 -16.61
C LEU A 50 -6.25 -2.95 -15.42
N SER A 51 -6.35 -4.21 -15.02
CA SER A 51 -5.51 -4.81 -13.99
C SER A 51 -4.02 -4.79 -14.38
N GLY A 52 -3.70 -5.14 -15.63
CA GLY A 52 -2.32 -5.14 -16.14
C GLY A 52 -1.69 -3.74 -16.13
N VAL A 53 -2.44 -2.72 -16.56
CA VAL A 53 -1.99 -1.32 -16.53
C VAL A 53 -1.81 -0.86 -15.09
N ALA A 54 -2.78 -1.10 -14.21
CA ALA A 54 -2.71 -0.71 -12.80
C ALA A 54 -1.50 -1.35 -12.08
N GLN A 55 -1.26 -2.63 -12.32
CA GLN A 55 -0.11 -3.33 -11.73
C GLN A 55 1.22 -2.84 -12.31
N SER A 56 1.31 -2.61 -13.62
CA SER A 56 2.54 -2.12 -14.26
C SER A 56 2.97 -0.77 -13.68
N PHE A 57 2.04 0.18 -13.59
CA PHE A 57 2.30 1.47 -12.93
C PHE A 57 2.58 1.31 -11.44
N GLY A 58 1.83 0.45 -10.74
CA GLY A 58 2.03 0.19 -9.33
C GLY A 58 3.43 -0.35 -9.01
N TYR A 59 3.91 -1.32 -9.79
CA TYR A 59 5.25 -1.89 -9.62
C TYR A 59 6.36 -0.91 -10.04
N LEU A 60 6.14 -0.10 -11.07
CA LEU A 60 7.07 0.96 -11.45
C LEU A 60 7.27 1.94 -10.28
N ILE A 61 6.19 2.40 -9.66
CA ILE A 61 6.24 3.27 -8.48
C ILE A 61 6.86 2.52 -7.29
N ALA A 62 6.48 1.27 -7.05
CA ALA A 62 7.00 0.47 -5.93
C ALA A 62 8.51 0.26 -6.00
N SER A 63 9.08 0.17 -7.21
CA SER A 63 10.53 0.04 -7.42
C SER A 63 11.34 1.22 -6.86
N LEU A 64 10.72 2.40 -6.74
CA LEU A 64 11.33 3.59 -6.13
C LEU A 64 11.38 3.50 -4.60
N GLY A 65 10.57 2.64 -3.98
CA GLY A 65 10.46 2.49 -2.53
C GLY A 65 11.79 2.16 -1.84
N PRO A 66 12.50 1.08 -2.24
CA PRO A 66 13.80 0.72 -1.65
C PRO A 66 14.87 1.81 -1.81
N LEU A 67 14.93 2.45 -2.98
CA LEU A 67 15.86 3.55 -3.25
C LEU A 67 15.59 4.73 -2.30
N MET A 68 14.33 5.17 -2.23
CA MET A 68 13.90 6.26 -1.36
C MET A 68 14.18 5.92 0.12
N PHE A 69 13.89 4.69 0.54
CA PHE A 69 14.14 4.23 1.91
C PHE A 69 15.64 4.28 2.23
N GLY A 70 16.49 3.78 1.34
CA GLY A 70 17.94 3.78 1.51
C GLY A 70 18.53 5.19 1.61
N VAL A 71 18.10 6.10 0.72
CA VAL A 71 18.54 7.51 0.75
C VAL A 71 18.10 8.20 2.04
N LEU A 72 16.86 7.99 2.47
CA LEU A 72 16.34 8.57 3.72
C LEU A 72 17.11 8.06 4.94
N VAL A 73 17.41 6.76 5.03
CA VAL A 73 18.22 6.20 6.12
C VAL A 73 19.61 6.83 6.13
N GLN A 74 20.28 6.91 4.97
CA GLN A 74 21.63 7.47 4.88
C GLN A 74 21.65 8.97 5.23
N ALA A 75 20.68 9.75 4.76
CA ALA A 75 20.61 11.18 5.01
C ALA A 75 20.24 11.53 6.46
N THR A 76 19.44 10.69 7.13
CA THR A 76 18.90 10.98 8.48
C THR A 76 19.61 10.21 9.60
N GLY A 77 20.46 9.25 9.26
CA GLY A 77 21.19 8.42 10.22
C GLY A 77 20.32 7.41 10.98
N GLY A 78 19.09 7.15 10.53
CA GLY A 78 18.18 6.22 11.22
C GLY A 78 16.95 5.81 10.41
N HIS A 79 16.15 4.91 10.98
CA HIS A 79 14.98 4.34 10.32
C HIS A 79 13.66 5.07 10.61
N HIS A 80 13.66 6.01 11.56
CA HIS A 80 12.44 6.72 11.96
C HIS A 80 11.82 7.52 10.82
N VAL A 81 12.61 8.34 10.10
CA VAL A 81 12.11 9.16 8.99
C VAL A 81 11.56 8.30 7.84
N PRO A 82 12.27 7.28 7.33
CA PRO A 82 11.70 6.36 6.34
C PRO A 82 10.39 5.69 6.80
N LEU A 83 10.29 5.27 8.07
CA LEU A 83 9.08 4.67 8.63
C LEU A 83 7.93 5.67 8.76
N MET A 84 8.21 6.95 9.06
CA MET A 84 7.19 8.00 9.03
C MET A 84 6.65 8.21 7.62
N VAL A 85 7.53 8.25 6.60
CA VAL A 85 7.12 8.37 5.20
C VAL A 85 6.28 7.16 4.77
N PHE A 86 6.72 5.94 5.10
CA PHE A 86 5.96 4.71 4.85
C PHE A 86 4.57 4.77 5.49
N THR A 87 4.50 5.17 6.75
CA THR A 87 3.23 5.26 7.50
C THR A 87 2.32 6.32 6.90
N PHE A 88 2.87 7.46 6.47
CA PHE A 88 2.11 8.51 5.78
C PHE A 88 1.56 8.04 4.43
N VAL A 89 2.36 7.36 3.61
CA VAL A 89 1.88 6.79 2.33
C VAL A 89 0.78 5.75 2.59
N ALA A 90 0.93 4.91 3.61
CA ALA A 90 -0.11 3.94 3.99
C ALA A 90 -1.41 4.62 4.44
N PHE A 91 -1.33 5.78 5.09
CA PHE A 91 -2.50 6.60 5.42
C PHE A 91 -3.18 7.13 4.15
N LEU A 92 -2.42 7.70 3.22
CA LEU A 92 -2.96 8.18 1.93
C LEU A 92 -3.64 7.04 1.15
N GLN A 93 -3.03 5.85 1.13
CA GLN A 93 -3.63 4.67 0.52
C GLN A 93 -4.98 4.31 1.16
N CYS A 94 -5.10 4.39 2.49
CA CYS A 94 -6.38 4.18 3.18
C CYS A 94 -7.44 5.21 2.76
N VAL A 95 -7.07 6.49 2.65
CA VAL A 95 -7.98 7.55 2.19
C VAL A 95 -8.49 7.25 0.78
N VAL A 96 -7.59 6.91 -0.14
CA VAL A 96 -7.96 6.54 -1.52
C VAL A 96 -8.85 5.31 -1.54
N ALA A 97 -8.53 4.28 -0.77
CA ALA A 97 -9.34 3.05 -0.69
C ALA A 97 -10.77 3.34 -0.19
N VAL A 98 -10.93 4.21 0.81
CA VAL A 98 -12.26 4.62 1.30
C VAL A 98 -13.04 5.38 0.23
N ILE A 99 -12.40 6.29 -0.51
CA ILE A 99 -13.05 7.06 -1.58
C ILE A 99 -13.49 6.14 -2.73
N VAL A 100 -12.61 5.25 -3.18
CA VAL A 100 -12.88 4.32 -4.29
C VAL A 100 -13.83 3.19 -3.87
N GLY A 101 -13.82 2.78 -2.60
CA GLY A 101 -14.70 1.74 -2.09
C GLY A 101 -16.16 2.15 -1.93
N ARG A 102 -16.50 3.44 -2.11
CA ARG A 102 -17.89 3.91 -2.00
C ARG A 102 -18.72 3.27 -3.13
N PRO A 103 -19.97 2.84 -2.83
CA PRO A 103 -20.87 2.34 -3.87
C PRO A 103 -21.06 3.43 -4.92
N SER A 104 -20.73 3.12 -6.17
CA SER A 104 -21.04 3.99 -7.29
C SER A 104 -22.57 4.02 -7.40
N LYS A 105 -23.17 5.21 -7.34
CA LYS A 105 -24.60 5.36 -7.66
C LYS A 105 -24.76 4.94 -9.12
N MET A 106 -25.39 3.80 -9.36
CA MET A 106 -25.93 3.41 -10.66
C MET A 106 -27.16 4.27 -10.95
#